data_AF-A0A1B7XXJ1-F1
#
_entry.id   AF-A0A1B7XXJ1-F1
#
_cell.length_a   1.000
_cell.length_b   1.000
_cell.length_c   1.000
_cell.angle_alpha   90.00
_cell.angle_beta   90.00
_cell.angle_gamma   90.00
#
_symmetry.space_group_name_H-M   'P 1'
#
loop_
_entity.id
_entity.type
_entity.pdbx_description
1 polymer ?
#
loop_
_entity_poly.entity_id
_entity_poly.type
_entity_poly.pdbx_seq_one_letter_code
_entity_poly.pdbx_strand_id
1 'polypeptide(L)' 'MTALSLPDYDGLPPVEGMPKGCAWGVFDKDGKKDIYGTLNLLTPEVIKEAGAEIRDGVSISLK' A
#
# COMPACT_ATOMS: atom_id res chain seq x y z
N MET A 1 8.40 14.29 0.30
CA MET A 1 7.56 13.08 0.40
C MET A 1 6.25 13.48 1.02
N THR A 2 5.17 13.60 0.27
CA THR A 2 3.85 13.75 0.88
C THR A 2 3.47 12.36 1.39
N ALA A 3 3.58 12.12 2.69
CA ALA A 3 3.10 10.88 3.27
C ALA A 3 1.63 10.71 2.89
N LEU A 4 1.24 9.55 2.34
CA LEU A 4 -0.17 9.22 2.22
C LEU A 4 -0.73 9.14 3.64
N SER A 5 -1.70 10.01 3.95
CA SER A 5 -2.44 9.96 5.20
C SER A 5 -3.42 8.79 5.14
N LEU A 6 -2.93 7.57 5.35
CA LEU A 6 -3.75 6.38 5.40
C LEU A 6 -4.47 6.27 6.74
N PRO A 7 -5.77 5.91 6.76
CA PRO A 7 -6.45 5.57 8.00
C PRO A 7 -5.83 4.31 8.63
N ASP A 8 -5.86 4.24 9.95
CA ASP A 8 -5.67 2.97 10.66
C ASP A 8 -6.93 2.09 10.50
N TYR A 9 -6.88 0.88 11.06
CA TYR A 9 -8.00 -0.06 10.95
C TYR A 9 -9.32 0.51 11.50
N ASP A 10 -9.25 1.31 12.57
CA ASP A 10 -10.43 1.86 13.21
C ASP A 10 -11.01 3.05 12.46
N GLY A 11 -10.17 3.80 11.75
CA GLY A 11 -10.52 4.91 10.88
C GLY A 11 -10.91 4.53 9.45
N LEU A 12 -10.99 3.23 9.11
CA LEU A 12 -11.45 2.81 7.78
C LEU A 12 -12.91 3.25 7.52
N PRO A 13 -13.20 3.83 6.35
CA PRO A 13 -14.56 4.26 6.02
C PRO A 13 -15.50 3.05 5.92
N PRO A 14 -16.79 3.20 6.29
CA PRO A 14 -17.77 2.15 6.12
C PRO A 14 -18.02 1.88 4.64
N VAL A 15 -18.18 0.61 4.29
CA VAL A 15 -18.57 0.17 2.94
C VAL A 15 -19.96 -0.46 3.04
N GLU A 16 -20.89 0.06 2.24
CA GLU A 16 -22.29 -0.39 2.26
C GLU A 16 -22.39 -1.90 2.01
N GLY A 17 -23.16 -2.59 2.86
CA GLY A 17 -23.39 -4.04 2.76
C GLY A 17 -22.23 -4.93 3.20
N MET A 18 -21.11 -4.36 3.67
CA MET A 18 -19.91 -5.10 4.09
C MET A 18 -19.62 -4.93 5.59
N PRO A 19 -19.02 -5.93 6.26
CA PRO A 19 -18.47 -5.77 7.61
C PRO A 19 -17.34 -4.71 7.67
N LYS A 20 -17.04 -4.21 8.88
CA LYS A 20 -15.91 -3.29 9.10
C LYS A 20 -14.59 -3.93 8.63
N GLY A 21 -13.74 -3.14 7.98
CA GLY A 21 -12.38 -3.55 7.60
C GLY A 21 -12.09 -3.51 6.10
N CYS A 22 -13.07 -3.18 5.26
CA CYS A 22 -12.83 -2.96 3.83
C CYS A 22 -12.07 -1.65 3.59
N ALA A 23 -10.92 -1.72 2.93
CA ALA A 23 -10.13 -0.55 2.53
C ALA A 23 -10.50 -0.01 1.13
N TRP A 24 -11.72 -0.27 0.66
CA TRP A 24 -12.17 0.18 -0.66
C TRP A 24 -12.31 1.70 -0.70
N GLY A 25 -11.90 2.32 -1.79
CA GLY A 25 -11.94 3.77 -1.95
C GLY A 25 -10.82 4.54 -1.25
N VAL A 26 -10.03 3.91 -0.37
CA VAL A 26 -8.92 4.56 0.37
C VAL A 26 -7.86 5.14 -0.58
N PHE A 27 -7.66 4.50 -1.73
CA PHE A 27 -6.65 4.89 -2.71
C PHE A 27 -7.26 5.54 -3.96
N ASP A 28 -8.58 5.73 -4.02
CA ASP A 28 -9.25 6.37 -5.15
C ASP A 28 -8.76 7.83 -5.30
N LYS A 29 -8.58 8.28 -6.54
CA LYS A 29 -8.08 9.63 -6.84
C LYS A 29 -8.91 10.28 -7.93
N ASP A 30 -9.27 11.53 -7.73
CA ASP A 30 -9.98 12.36 -8.72
C ASP A 30 -11.22 11.67 -9.32
N GLY A 31 -11.99 10.99 -8.47
CA GLY A 31 -13.20 10.26 -8.87
C GLY A 31 -12.94 8.97 -9.65
N LYS A 32 -11.68 8.52 -9.77
CA LYS A 32 -11.31 7.25 -10.40
C LYS A 32 -11.01 6.20 -9.33
N LYS A 33 -11.58 5.02 -9.53
CA LYS A 33 -11.34 3.86 -8.68
C LYS A 33 -9.92 3.36 -8.82
N ASP A 34 -9.27 3.12 -7.69
CA ASP A 34 -7.99 2.46 -7.63
C ASP A 34 -8.15 0.93 -7.68
N ILE A 35 -7.15 0.26 -8.27
CA ILE A 35 -7.12 -1.20 -8.43
C ILE A 35 -5.89 -1.86 -7.79
N TYR A 36 -5.00 -1.07 -7.18
CA TYR A 36 -3.68 -1.53 -6.71
C TYR A 36 -3.60 -1.59 -5.18
N GLY A 37 -4.39 -0.80 -4.48
CA GLY A 37 -4.40 -0.68 -3.02
C GLY A 37 -3.02 -0.31 -2.49
N THR A 38 -2.51 -1.12 -1.56
CA THR A 38 -1.23 -0.91 -0.90
C THR A 38 -0.02 -1.06 -1.81
N LEU A 39 -0.16 -1.64 -3.02
CA LEU A 39 0.93 -1.64 -4.01
C LEU A 39 1.33 -0.22 -4.43
N ASN A 40 0.41 0.76 -4.32
CA ASN A 40 0.72 2.17 -4.55
C ASN A 40 1.79 2.73 -3.59
N LEU A 41 2.09 2.04 -2.48
CA LEU A 41 3.15 2.42 -1.53
C LEU A 41 4.56 2.02 -2.03
N LEU A 42 4.66 1.17 -3.04
CA LEU A 42 5.92 0.81 -3.71
C LEU A 42 6.36 1.92 -4.67
N THR A 43 6.81 3.04 -4.10
CA THR A 43 7.36 4.17 -4.85
C THR A 43 8.77 3.88 -5.38
N PRO A 44 9.26 4.60 -6.42
CA PRO A 44 10.64 4.47 -6.88
C PRO A 44 11.68 4.65 -5.76
N GLU A 45 11.41 5.55 -4.81
CA GLU A 45 12.26 5.79 -3.64
C GLU A 45 12.28 4.56 -2.72
N VAL A 46 11.12 4.02 -2.36
CA VAL A 46 11.02 2.79 -1.52
C VAL A 46 11.74 1.62 -2.18
N ILE A 47 11.58 1.44 -3.48
CA ILE A 47 12.25 0.38 -4.24
C ILE A 47 13.78 0.56 -4.22
N LYS A 48 14.25 1.80 -4.39
CA LYS A 48 15.68 2.13 -4.33
C LYS A 48 16.27 1.83 -2.95
N GLU A 49 15.59 2.22 -1.88
CA GLU A 49 16.03 1.96 -0.51
C GLU A 49 16.04 0.46 -0.19
N ALA A 50 15.04 -0.30 -0.64
CA ALA A 50 15.04 -1.76 -0.52
C ALA A 50 16.26 -2.39 -1.24
N GLY A 51 16.67 -1.83 -2.37
CA GLY A 51 17.90 -2.24 -3.06
C GLY A 51 19.17 -2.05 -2.22
N ALA A 52 19.20 -1.05 -1.34
CA ALA A 52 20.33 -0.81 -0.42
C ALA A 52 20.43 -1.86 0.71
N GLU A 53 19.38 -2.66 0.93
CA GLU A 53 19.42 -3.79 1.88
C GLU A 53 20.19 -5.00 1.32
N ILE A 54 20.39 -5.07 0.00
CA ILE A 54 21.16 -6.14 -0.66
C ILE A 54 22.67 -5.90 -0.39
N ARG A 55 23.20 -6.52 0.66
CA ARG A 55 24.61 -6.35 1.07
C ARG A 55 25.50 -7.54 0.73
N ASP A 56 24.99 -8.76 0.91
CA ASP A 56 25.81 -9.99 0.81
C ASP A 56 25.68 -10.69 -0.55
N GLY A 57 24.74 -10.26 -1.40
CA GLY A 57 24.49 -10.88 -2.72
C GLY A 57 23.94 -12.31 -2.67
N VAL A 58 23.45 -12.77 -1.52
CA VAL A 58 22.85 -14.10 -1.34
C VAL A 58 21.40 -14.09 -1.82
N SER A 59 21.01 -15.09 -2.63
CA SER A 59 19.64 -15.29 -3.10
C SER A 59 19.06 -16.58 -2.56
N ILE A 60 17.84 -16.52 -2.01
CA ILE A 60 17.12 -17.65 -1.41
C ILE A 60 15.73 -17.72 -2.04
N SER A 61 15.36 -18.88 -2.57
CA SER A 61 13.98 -19.15 -3.03
C SER A 61 13.08 -19.44 -1.83
N LEU A 62 11.99 -18.69 -1.72
CA LEU A 62 10.94 -18.91 -0.70
C LEU A 62 10.01 -20.04 -1.15
N LYS A 63 9.53 -20.86 -0.19
CA LYS A 63 8.56 -21.94 -0.43
C LYS A 63 7.12 -21.43 -0.42
#